data_AF-A0AAX4J572-F1
#
_entry.id   AF-A0AAX4J572-F1
#
_cell.length_a   1.000
_cell.length_b   1.000
_cell.length_c   1.000
_cell.angle_alpha   90.00
_cell.angle_beta   90.00
_cell.angle_gamma   90.00
#
_symmetry.space_group_name_H-M   'P 1'
#
loop_
_entity.id
_entity.type
_entity.pdbx_description
1 polymer ?
#
loop_
_entity_poly.entity_id
_entity_poly.type
_entity_poly.pdbx_seq_one_letter_code
_entity_poly.pdbx_strand_id
1 'polypeptide(L)'
;MADEVFHTIDPNGDVLLILRSPNAPFAVWNVDKGTESLASKRIGWEQAVSEPSDPPPPPDDLDGSEFATHSISTKKMNKGKKMKKKPGGRDSSLCITMASGSTSTDALSWSQNESQQLSEAEPPGPPPPDPPADPEEEPAESGKEPEIKYLVSSRHLTLASTKFEAEFKGPWMEGSVKNIDGYYPINASDWDPDALLILMRVFHGQTRSVPRHIGLEMLAKIAVLVDYYDSPEVVEVFASIWIGVLKNKLPTQYGRDMVLWLLISHVFQQDDIFSQMTKIAVTQSTGPVPTLELPIPSIVTDLIDWQRQEAVEFILKTLQTLLEAFRKGSSGCSFECSSMLLGALTKEMDRHKLLNPVPKEPYTGYSILDTEKMVNNFHCPHWNHRRDSYYMDYPDNSDSCNLKIIISTLLKTQPNAAMEGFKHSGIQTLTQRRSPKIEEKKGNA
;
A
#
# COMPACT_ATOMS: atom_id res chain seq x y z
N MET A 1 8.72 44.61 7.23
CA MET A 1 9.42 43.84 8.28
C MET A 1 8.76 42.46 8.27
N ALA A 2 9.54 41.38 8.28
CA ALA A 2 8.98 40.07 8.65
C ALA A 2 8.88 40.04 10.18
N ASP A 3 7.79 39.50 10.72
CA ASP A 3 7.65 39.33 12.17
C ASP A 3 8.54 38.16 12.63
N GLU A 4 9.69 38.49 13.22
CA GLU A 4 10.64 37.52 13.77
C GLU A 4 10.05 36.89 15.04
N VAL A 5 9.57 35.65 14.93
CA VAL A 5 8.94 34.94 16.05
C VAL A 5 10.02 34.26 16.89
N PHE A 6 10.21 34.73 18.12
CA PHE A 6 11.20 34.20 19.06
C PHE A 6 10.54 33.43 20.22
N HIS A 7 11.02 32.21 20.46
CA HIS A 7 10.54 31.31 21.51
C HIS A 7 11.66 30.96 22.49
N THR A 8 11.67 31.59 23.67
CA THR A 8 12.51 31.15 24.79
C THR A 8 11.95 29.86 25.37
N ILE A 9 12.59 28.72 25.07
CA ILE A 9 12.26 27.43 25.68
C ILE A 9 13.15 27.22 26.91
N ASP A 10 14.47 27.36 26.79
CA ASP A 10 15.39 27.43 27.93
C ASP A 10 15.94 28.86 28.09
N PRO A 11 15.63 29.57 29.20
CA PRO A 11 16.23 30.89 29.48
C PRO A 11 17.76 30.85 29.66
N ASN A 12 18.35 29.67 29.89
CA ASN A 12 19.79 29.45 29.97
C ASN A 12 20.30 28.66 28.75
N GLY A 13 19.52 28.62 27.67
CA GLY A 13 19.87 27.94 26.43
C GLY A 13 21.13 28.49 25.79
N ASP A 14 21.93 27.59 25.22
CA ASP A 14 23.18 27.86 24.53
C ASP A 14 23.07 27.68 23.01
N VAL A 15 21.94 27.14 22.53
CA VAL A 15 21.65 26.84 21.13
C VAL A 15 20.45 27.66 20.64
N LEU A 16 20.60 28.26 19.47
CA LEU A 16 19.55 28.99 18.76
C LEU A 16 19.13 28.16 17.54
N LEU A 17 18.01 27.45 17.65
CA LEU A 17 17.44 26.70 16.52
C LEU A 17 16.62 27.66 15.66
N ILE A 18 16.97 27.78 14.39
CA ILE A 18 16.40 28.69 13.41
C ILE A 18 15.60 27.86 12.40
N LEU A 19 14.27 27.97 12.41
CA LEU A 19 13.37 27.36 11.44
C LEU A 19 13.15 28.31 10.25
N ARG A 20 13.41 27.80 9.05
CA ARG A 20 13.11 28.41 7.75
C ARG A 20 12.00 27.66 7.03
N SER A 21 11.45 28.24 5.96
CA SER A 21 10.30 27.68 5.22
C SER A 21 9.12 27.20 6.09
N PRO A 22 8.70 27.92 7.15
CA PRO A 22 7.67 27.41 8.05
C PRO A 22 6.33 27.23 7.32
N ASN A 23 5.63 26.14 7.62
CA ASN A 23 4.35 25.73 7.01
C ASN A 23 4.46 25.22 5.55
N ALA A 24 5.52 24.49 5.21
CA ALA A 24 5.60 23.75 3.95
C ALA A 24 4.41 22.75 3.78
N PRO A 25 3.97 22.43 2.54
CA PRO A 25 2.79 21.59 2.31
C PRO A 25 2.92 20.16 2.87
N PHE A 26 2.17 19.83 3.91
CA PHE A 26 2.28 18.55 4.59
C PHE A 26 1.39 17.44 3.97
N ALA A 27 2.01 16.32 3.59
CA ALA A 27 1.33 15.08 3.14
C ALA A 27 0.24 15.31 2.08
N VAL A 28 0.60 15.96 0.96
CA VAL A 28 -0.35 16.42 -0.07
C VAL A 28 -1.00 15.24 -0.81
N TRP A 29 -2.31 15.06 -0.62
CA TRP A 29 -3.07 13.98 -1.25
C TRP A 29 -3.61 14.38 -2.64
N ASN A 30 -2.86 14.02 -3.67
CA ASN A 30 -3.22 14.26 -5.07
C ASN A 30 -4.30 13.26 -5.55
N VAL A 31 -5.58 13.62 -5.37
CA VAL A 31 -6.74 12.80 -5.76
C VAL A 31 -6.66 12.37 -7.23
N ASP A 32 -6.23 13.24 -8.14
CA ASP A 32 -6.20 13.01 -9.59
C ASP A 32 -5.20 11.93 -10.05
N LYS A 33 -4.27 11.51 -9.17
CA LYS A 33 -3.38 10.35 -9.40
C LYS A 33 -3.90 9.07 -8.73
N GLY A 34 -4.88 9.18 -7.83
CA GLY A 34 -5.61 8.04 -7.29
C GLY A 34 -6.61 7.54 -8.32
N THR A 35 -6.25 6.49 -9.06
CA THR A 35 -7.13 5.89 -10.10
C THR A 35 -8.53 5.62 -9.55
N GLU A 36 -9.54 6.29 -10.12
CA GLU A 36 -10.95 5.96 -9.89
C GLU A 36 -11.13 4.44 -10.07
N SER A 37 -11.78 3.78 -9.11
CA SER A 37 -12.03 2.34 -9.18
C SER A 37 -12.71 2.00 -10.50
N LEU A 38 -11.98 1.27 -11.36
CA LEU A 38 -12.48 0.86 -12.67
C LEU A 38 -13.71 -0.06 -12.54
N ALA A 39 -13.93 -0.68 -11.39
CA ALA A 39 -15.17 -1.40 -11.08
C ALA A 39 -16.34 -0.43 -10.83
N SER A 40 -16.14 0.63 -10.06
CA SER A 40 -17.19 1.62 -9.74
C SER A 40 -17.71 2.33 -10.99
N LYS A 41 -16.82 2.72 -11.91
CA LYS A 41 -17.18 3.40 -13.17
C LYS A 41 -17.91 2.51 -14.20
N ARG A 42 -18.14 1.22 -13.90
CA ARG A 42 -18.87 0.25 -14.74
C ARG A 42 -20.32 -0.02 -14.28
N ILE A 43 -20.74 0.55 -13.15
CA ILE A 43 -22.09 0.36 -12.60
C ILE A 43 -23.08 1.39 -13.18
N GLY A 44 -22.59 2.53 -13.68
CA GLY A 44 -23.39 3.63 -14.26
C GLY A 44 -23.97 3.37 -15.64
N TRP A 45 -24.78 2.32 -15.80
CA TRP A 45 -25.77 2.22 -16.89
C TRP A 45 -27.13 1.86 -16.28
N GLU A 46 -27.81 2.85 -15.72
CA GLU A 46 -29.18 2.69 -15.26
C GLU A 46 -30.14 2.47 -16.44
N GLN A 47 -31.22 1.75 -16.19
CA GLN A 47 -32.10 1.23 -17.23
C GLN A 47 -32.93 2.35 -17.84
N ALA A 48 -32.94 2.44 -19.18
CA ALA A 48 -33.99 3.15 -19.89
C ALA A 48 -35.31 2.38 -19.70
N VAL A 49 -36.10 2.77 -18.70
CA VAL A 49 -37.38 2.14 -18.39
C VAL A 49 -38.39 2.52 -19.48
N SER A 50 -38.63 1.58 -20.40
CA SER A 50 -39.84 1.58 -21.22
C SER A 50 -41.01 1.05 -20.39
N GLU A 51 -42.12 1.79 -20.39
CA GLU A 51 -43.31 1.47 -19.59
C GLU A 51 -43.94 0.12 -20.00
N PRO A 52 -44.40 -0.72 -19.04
CA PRO A 52 -45.14 -1.93 -19.36
C PRO A 52 -46.57 -1.60 -19.79
N SER A 53 -46.99 -2.10 -20.95
CA SER A 53 -48.42 -2.10 -21.34
C SER A 53 -49.17 -3.24 -20.65
N ASP A 54 -50.42 -3.01 -20.24
CA ASP A 54 -51.21 -3.97 -19.47
C ASP A 54 -51.50 -5.30 -20.21
N PRO A 55 -51.46 -6.45 -19.52
CA PRO A 55 -51.91 -7.73 -20.06
C PRO A 55 -53.45 -7.87 -20.00
N PRO A 56 -54.09 -8.58 -20.95
CA PRO A 56 -55.52 -8.88 -20.89
C PRO A 56 -55.86 -9.93 -19.81
N PRO A 57 -57.10 -9.95 -19.30
CA PRO A 57 -57.52 -10.88 -18.24
C PRO A 57 -57.69 -12.34 -18.75
N PRO A 58 -57.64 -13.33 -17.84
CA PRO A 58 -57.80 -14.75 -18.17
C PRO A 58 -59.28 -15.18 -18.31
N PRO A 59 -59.55 -16.34 -18.93
CA PRO A 59 -60.84 -17.04 -18.84
C PRO A 59 -60.92 -17.94 -17.59
N ASP A 60 -62.13 -18.12 -17.07
CA ASP A 60 -62.47 -19.08 -16.01
C ASP A 60 -62.56 -20.53 -16.55
N ASP A 61 -62.24 -21.55 -15.74
CA ASP A 61 -63.23 -22.46 -15.16
C ASP A 61 -62.65 -23.69 -14.40
N LEU A 62 -63.19 -23.90 -13.18
CA LEU A 62 -63.59 -25.17 -12.52
C LEU A 62 -62.62 -26.34 -12.16
N ASP A 63 -62.86 -26.85 -10.93
CA ASP A 63 -62.67 -28.21 -10.37
C ASP A 63 -61.24 -28.80 -10.20
N GLY A 64 -60.93 -29.62 -9.18
CA GLY A 64 -61.71 -29.98 -7.98
C GLY A 64 -61.14 -31.17 -7.18
N SER A 65 -61.15 -31.09 -5.83
CA SER A 65 -60.89 -32.19 -4.84
C SER A 65 -59.48 -32.84 -4.80
N GLU A 66 -59.11 -33.73 -3.85
CA GLU A 66 -59.14 -33.69 -2.36
C GLU A 66 -58.27 -34.87 -1.80
N PHE A 67 -57.90 -34.87 -0.50
CA PHE A 67 -57.19 -35.93 0.27
C PHE A 67 -55.71 -36.23 -0.15
N ALA A 68 -54.70 -36.37 0.74
CA ALA A 68 -54.49 -37.15 1.98
C ALA A 68 -54.22 -38.65 1.72
N THR A 69 -53.38 -39.43 2.44
CA THR A 69 -52.47 -39.21 3.61
C THR A 69 -51.55 -40.45 3.77
N HIS A 70 -50.62 -40.45 4.76
CA HIS A 70 -49.86 -41.61 5.30
C HIS A 70 -48.78 -42.24 4.38
N SER A 71 -47.51 -42.53 4.73
CA SER A 71 -46.72 -42.82 5.97
C SER A 71 -46.33 -44.31 6.12
N ILE A 72 -45.21 -44.61 6.83
CA ILE A 72 -44.71 -45.95 7.24
C ILE A 72 -43.93 -46.73 6.13
N SER A 73 -42.84 -47.50 6.35
CA SER A 73 -41.80 -47.53 7.42
C SER A 73 -40.66 -48.56 7.12
N THR A 74 -39.43 -48.29 7.61
CA THR A 74 -38.39 -49.28 8.06
C THR A 74 -37.92 -50.47 7.18
N LYS A 75 -36.62 -50.46 6.81
CA LYS A 75 -35.52 -51.43 7.17
C LYS A 75 -34.33 -51.21 6.21
N LYS A 76 -33.05 -51.05 6.60
CA LYS A 76 -32.15 -51.66 7.61
C LYS A 76 -31.43 -52.91 7.09
N MET A 77 -30.11 -52.98 7.31
CA MET A 77 -29.11 -54.04 7.03
C MET A 77 -28.43 -54.02 5.65
N ASN A 78 -27.18 -54.52 5.46
CA ASN A 78 -25.98 -54.61 6.32
C ASN A 78 -24.76 -55.11 5.48
N LYS A 79 -23.51 -54.85 5.91
CA LYS A 79 -22.22 -55.38 5.40
C LYS A 79 -21.82 -54.90 3.98
N GLY A 80 -20.57 -54.58 3.64
CA GLY A 80 -19.33 -54.52 4.43
C GLY A 80 -18.35 -55.67 4.19
N LYS A 81 -17.21 -55.41 3.52
CA LYS A 81 -16.04 -56.32 3.45
C LYS A 81 -14.73 -55.53 3.23
N LYS A 82 -13.63 -56.04 3.79
CA LYS A 82 -12.24 -55.52 3.69
C LYS A 82 -11.35 -56.52 2.93
N MET A 83 -10.30 -56.03 2.25
CA MET A 83 -8.92 -56.57 2.29
C MET A 83 -7.96 -55.50 1.71
N LYS A 84 -6.87 -55.11 2.42
CA LYS A 84 -5.48 -55.64 2.36
C LYS A 84 -4.89 -55.71 0.93
N LYS A 85 -3.61 -55.37 0.63
CA LYS A 85 -2.52 -54.47 1.12
C LYS A 85 -1.18 -55.08 0.59
N LYS A 86 -0.34 -54.26 -0.07
CA LYS A 86 1.15 -54.39 -0.17
C LYS A 86 1.75 -55.60 -0.94
N PRO A 87 3.08 -55.61 -1.28
CA PRO A 87 4.02 -54.49 -1.54
C PRO A 87 5.03 -54.72 -2.72
N GLY A 88 5.83 -53.69 -3.05
CA GLY A 88 7.13 -53.78 -3.75
C GLY A 88 7.26 -52.86 -5.00
N GLY A 89 8.42 -52.32 -5.38
CA GLY A 89 9.72 -52.22 -4.68
C GLY A 89 10.94 -52.21 -5.62
N ARG A 90 11.93 -51.31 -5.39
CA ARG A 90 13.25 -51.15 -6.07
C ARG A 90 13.25 -50.55 -7.49
N ASP A 91 14.33 -49.97 -8.04
CA ASP A 91 15.53 -49.25 -7.51
C ASP A 91 16.26 -48.53 -8.68
N SER A 92 17.33 -47.79 -8.39
CA SER A 92 18.26 -47.06 -9.30
C SER A 92 17.70 -45.75 -9.89
N SER A 93 18.33 -44.56 -9.77
CA SER A 93 19.74 -44.13 -9.62
C SER A 93 20.57 -44.19 -10.91
N LEU A 94 21.03 -43.02 -11.34
CA LEU A 94 22.43 -42.76 -11.72
C LEU A 94 22.73 -41.25 -11.68
N CYS A 95 24.00 -40.90 -11.49
CA CYS A 95 24.49 -39.53 -11.35
C CYS A 95 25.75 -39.35 -12.21
N ILE A 96 25.99 -38.13 -12.68
CA ILE A 96 27.27 -37.75 -13.33
C ILE A 96 27.72 -36.41 -12.77
N THR A 97 28.96 -36.38 -12.28
CA THR A 97 29.74 -35.17 -11.99
C THR A 97 30.88 -35.07 -13.01
N MET A 98 31.28 -33.85 -13.34
CA MET A 98 32.66 -33.52 -13.73
C MET A 98 32.94 -32.05 -13.39
N ALA A 99 34.22 -31.66 -13.35
CA ALA A 99 34.65 -30.40 -12.75
C ALA A 99 35.87 -29.78 -13.45
N SER A 100 36.18 -28.54 -13.05
CA SER A 100 37.47 -27.85 -13.16
C SER A 100 37.91 -27.30 -14.53
N GLY A 101 38.38 -26.05 -14.51
CA GLY A 101 39.09 -25.36 -15.59
C GLY A 101 39.36 -23.91 -15.20
N SER A 102 40.61 -23.46 -15.20
CA SER A 102 41.03 -22.16 -14.66
C SER A 102 42.04 -21.43 -15.55
N THR A 103 41.93 -20.10 -15.56
CA THR A 103 42.93 -19.05 -15.91
C THR A 103 42.15 -17.71 -15.89
N SER A 104 42.62 -16.52 -15.51
CA SER A 104 43.90 -15.88 -15.18
C SER A 104 44.13 -14.72 -16.15
N THR A 105 44.33 -13.50 -15.61
CA THR A 105 44.96 -12.32 -16.26
C THR A 105 44.31 -11.81 -17.58
N ASP A 106 44.17 -10.50 -17.81
CA ASP A 106 45.14 -9.45 -17.50
C ASP A 106 44.51 -8.06 -17.25
N ALA A 107 45.36 -7.06 -16.99
CA ALA A 107 44.99 -5.65 -16.84
C ALA A 107 45.47 -4.79 -18.02
N LEU A 108 45.55 -3.46 -17.81
CA LEU A 108 45.88 -2.38 -18.76
C LEU A 108 44.69 -1.98 -19.67
N SER A 109 44.22 -0.72 -19.72
CA SER A 109 44.90 0.59 -19.79
C SER A 109 45.37 0.96 -21.20
N TRP A 110 44.59 1.83 -21.85
CA TRP A 110 45.05 2.66 -22.96
C TRP A 110 44.81 4.14 -22.63
N SER A 111 45.78 4.96 -23.03
CA SER A 111 45.88 6.40 -22.86
C SER A 111 46.69 6.95 -24.04
N GLN A 112 46.75 8.28 -24.23
CA GLN A 112 47.39 8.96 -25.37
C GLN A 112 46.66 8.72 -26.72
N ASN A 113 46.76 9.52 -27.79
CA ASN A 113 47.21 10.90 -28.09
C ASN A 113 46.48 11.29 -29.42
N GLU A 114 46.42 12.49 -30.01
CA GLU A 114 47.05 13.82 -29.86
C GLU A 114 46.19 14.84 -30.69
N SER A 115 46.48 16.14 -30.93
CA SER A 115 47.58 17.05 -30.55
C SER A 115 47.09 18.51 -30.47
N GLN A 116 48.03 19.46 -30.28
CA GLN A 116 47.82 20.90 -30.39
C GLN A 116 48.09 21.42 -31.82
N GLN A 117 47.62 22.64 -32.14
CA GLN A 117 48.29 23.45 -33.15
C GLN A 117 48.33 24.92 -32.71
N LEU A 118 49.52 25.52 -32.77
CA LEU A 118 49.83 26.87 -32.32
C LEU A 118 50.29 27.72 -33.51
N SER A 119 49.95 28.99 -33.53
CA SER A 119 50.54 29.98 -34.44
C SER A 119 50.68 31.31 -33.72
N GLU A 120 51.77 32.03 -33.97
CA GLU A 120 52.31 33.07 -33.09
C GLU A 120 52.72 34.30 -33.92
N ALA A 121 52.43 35.51 -33.40
CA ALA A 121 52.82 36.79 -34.00
C ALA A 121 52.87 37.89 -32.91
N GLU A 122 53.77 38.87 -33.08
CA GLU A 122 54.10 39.87 -32.06
C GLU A 122 53.09 41.05 -31.90
N PRO A 123 53.13 41.77 -30.76
CA PRO A 123 52.10 42.72 -30.37
C PRO A 123 52.37 44.20 -30.74
N PRO A 124 51.30 45.03 -30.83
CA PRO A 124 51.44 46.48 -30.69
C PRO A 124 50.41 47.14 -29.76
N GLY A 125 50.89 48.05 -28.90
CA GLY A 125 50.09 49.16 -28.33
C GLY A 125 49.57 48.97 -26.89
N PRO A 126 49.72 49.98 -26.00
CA PRO A 126 49.04 49.99 -24.70
C PRO A 126 47.54 50.36 -24.86
N PRO A 127 46.64 49.83 -24.01
CA PRO A 127 45.22 50.18 -24.05
C PRO A 127 44.96 51.63 -23.57
N PRO A 128 43.87 52.26 -24.03
CA PRO A 128 43.39 53.53 -23.48
C PRO A 128 42.87 53.36 -22.03
N PRO A 129 42.77 54.44 -21.23
CA PRO A 129 42.30 54.36 -19.85
C PRO A 129 40.82 53.99 -19.75
N ASP A 130 40.48 53.25 -18.70
CA ASP A 130 39.12 52.78 -18.43
C ASP A 130 38.13 53.92 -18.13
N PRO A 131 36.84 53.77 -18.47
CA PRO A 131 35.79 54.68 -18.01
C PRO A 131 35.63 54.62 -16.48
N PRO A 132 35.12 55.68 -15.83
CA PRO A 132 34.91 55.69 -14.38
C PRO A 132 33.94 54.59 -13.96
N ALA A 133 34.24 53.92 -12.84
CA ALA A 133 33.39 52.88 -12.29
C ALA A 133 32.00 53.44 -11.91
N ASP A 134 30.95 52.72 -12.33
CA ASP A 134 29.64 52.85 -11.71
C ASP A 134 29.73 52.50 -10.21
N PRO A 135 28.92 53.13 -9.34
CA PRO A 135 28.94 52.84 -7.92
C PRO A 135 28.56 51.38 -7.65
N GLU A 136 29.28 50.74 -6.72
CA GLU A 136 28.96 49.38 -6.28
C GLU A 136 27.54 49.35 -5.71
N GLU A 137 26.62 48.66 -6.40
CA GLU A 137 25.29 48.39 -5.86
C GLU A 137 25.43 47.43 -4.67
N GLU A 138 25.29 47.98 -3.46
CA GLU A 138 25.02 47.23 -2.22
C GLU A 138 24.01 46.10 -2.54
N PRO A 139 24.32 44.82 -2.25
CA PRO A 139 23.48 43.72 -2.65
C PRO A 139 22.10 43.86 -1.99
N ALA A 140 21.10 44.20 -2.81
CA ALA A 140 19.77 44.57 -2.35
C ALA A 140 19.22 43.54 -1.36
N GLU A 141 18.60 44.00 -0.26
CA GLU A 141 18.05 43.10 0.76
C GLU A 141 17.04 42.12 0.13
N SER A 142 17.51 40.90 -0.12
CA SER A 142 16.65 39.77 -0.44
C SER A 142 15.60 39.67 0.65
N GLY A 143 14.32 39.63 0.23
CA GLY A 143 13.18 39.69 1.14
C GLY A 143 13.22 38.55 2.14
N LYS A 144 13.72 38.83 3.35
CA LYS A 144 13.98 37.84 4.40
C LYS A 144 12.72 37.02 4.66
N GLU A 145 12.82 35.73 4.36
CA GLU A 145 11.79 34.74 4.70
C GLU A 145 11.53 34.76 6.22
N PRO A 146 10.32 34.41 6.67
CA PRO A 146 9.99 34.42 8.10
C PRO A 146 10.79 33.34 8.86
N GLU A 147 11.90 33.74 9.47
CA GLU A 147 12.65 32.90 10.41
C GLU A 147 11.91 32.83 11.76
N ILE A 148 11.72 31.61 12.26
CA ILE A 148 11.18 31.36 13.60
C ILE A 148 12.31 30.77 14.46
N LYS A 149 12.60 31.39 15.60
CA LYS A 149 13.80 31.11 16.40
C LYS A 149 13.45 30.56 17.77
N TYR A 150 14.13 29.49 18.19
CA TYR A 150 13.92 28.80 19.45
C TYR A 150 15.22 28.79 20.26
N LEU A 151 15.22 29.41 21.44
CA LEU A 151 16.34 29.33 22.37
C LEU A 151 16.19 28.05 23.22
N VAL A 152 17.14 27.14 23.07
CA VAL A 152 17.13 25.76 23.58
C VAL A 152 18.50 25.39 24.15
N SER A 153 18.56 24.33 24.96
CA SER A 153 19.81 23.83 25.53
C SER A 153 20.35 22.62 24.77
N SER A 154 21.60 22.70 24.31
CA SER A 154 22.36 21.59 23.70
C SER A 154 22.26 20.31 24.53
N ARG A 155 22.34 20.43 25.86
CA ARG A 155 22.26 19.32 26.81
C ARG A 155 20.90 18.64 26.84
N HIS A 156 19.81 19.40 26.79
CA HIS A 156 18.46 18.81 26.73
C HIS A 156 18.22 18.13 25.39
N LEU A 157 18.67 18.72 24.28
CA LEU A 157 18.61 18.10 22.95
C LEU A 157 19.45 16.81 22.87
N THR A 158 20.70 16.85 23.33
CA THR A 158 21.64 15.71 23.36
C THR A 158 21.10 14.53 24.17
N LEU A 159 20.42 14.80 25.29
CA LEU A 159 19.84 13.75 26.14
C LEU A 159 18.52 13.18 25.59
N ALA A 160 17.91 13.82 24.58
CA ALA A 160 16.59 13.48 24.08
C ALA A 160 16.58 12.93 22.64
N SER A 161 17.70 12.99 21.93
CA SER A 161 17.80 12.68 20.50
C SER A 161 19.22 12.20 20.16
N THR A 162 19.34 11.00 19.61
CA THR A 162 20.63 10.43 19.15
C THR A 162 21.24 11.28 18.02
N LYS A 163 20.39 11.89 17.20
CA LYS A 163 20.79 12.80 16.13
C LYS A 163 21.40 14.09 16.66
N PHE A 164 20.73 14.76 17.60
CA PHE A 164 21.32 15.94 18.24
C PHE A 164 22.60 15.55 19.01
N GLU A 165 22.64 14.39 19.67
CA GLU A 165 23.88 13.89 20.26
C GLU A 165 25.02 13.74 19.24
N ALA A 166 24.75 13.22 18.04
CA ALA A 166 25.74 13.11 16.97
C ALA A 166 26.15 14.48 16.39
N GLU A 167 25.18 15.40 16.23
CA GLU A 167 25.40 16.77 15.75
C GLU A 167 26.26 17.58 16.74
N PHE A 168 26.01 17.46 18.05
CA PHE A 168 26.76 18.13 19.11
C PHE A 168 28.09 17.44 19.48
N LYS A 169 28.32 16.18 19.09
CA LYS A 169 29.61 15.47 19.31
C LYS A 169 30.51 15.43 18.06
N GLY A 170 30.01 15.82 16.90
CA GLY A 170 30.79 15.88 15.67
C GLY A 170 31.75 17.08 15.62
N PRO A 171 32.72 17.08 14.68
CA PRO A 171 33.66 18.20 14.49
C PRO A 171 32.98 19.51 14.07
N TRP A 172 31.67 19.49 13.77
CA TRP A 172 30.85 20.68 13.59
C TRP A 172 30.80 21.56 14.84
N MET A 173 30.72 21.00 16.05
CA MET A 173 30.76 21.80 17.29
C MET A 173 32.16 22.40 17.55
N GLU A 174 33.23 21.73 17.11
CA GLU A 174 34.60 22.23 17.27
C GLU A 174 34.95 23.33 16.24
N GLY A 175 34.34 23.29 15.05
CA GLY A 175 34.56 24.27 13.98
C GLY A 175 33.57 25.44 13.92
N SER A 176 32.44 25.38 14.65
CA SER A 176 31.39 26.40 14.55
C SER A 176 31.67 27.63 15.41
N VAL A 177 31.64 28.79 14.76
CA VAL A 177 31.73 30.09 15.43
C VAL A 177 30.38 30.40 16.08
N LYS A 178 30.38 30.63 17.42
CA LYS A 178 29.24 31.24 18.11
C LYS A 178 28.90 32.57 17.45
N ASN A 179 27.61 32.85 17.21
CA ASN A 179 27.20 34.12 16.63
C ASN A 179 27.58 35.29 17.55
N ILE A 180 27.44 36.53 17.07
CA ILE A 180 27.70 37.77 17.82
C ILE A 180 27.01 37.75 19.21
N ASP A 181 25.82 37.17 19.29
CA ASP A 181 25.01 37.03 20.52
C ASP A 181 25.46 35.89 21.45
N GLY A 182 26.49 35.12 21.10
CA GLY A 182 27.09 34.06 21.92
C GLY A 182 26.46 32.66 21.81
N TYR A 183 25.39 32.50 21.03
CA TYR A 183 24.68 31.22 20.83
C TYR A 183 25.27 30.38 19.67
N TYR A 184 25.06 29.06 19.72
CA TYR A 184 25.33 28.14 18.61
C TYR A 184 24.09 28.03 17.69
N PRO A 185 24.19 28.39 16.39
CA PRO A 185 23.05 28.33 15.47
C PRO A 185 22.84 26.92 14.89
N ILE A 186 21.62 26.38 14.99
CA ILE A 186 21.18 25.20 14.21
C ILE A 186 20.13 25.64 13.20
N ASN A 187 20.25 25.18 11.96
CA ASN A 187 19.23 25.42 10.94
C ASN A 187 18.27 24.22 10.85
N ALA A 188 16.98 24.51 10.81
CA ALA A 188 15.93 23.58 10.42
C ALA A 188 15.11 24.22 9.28
N SER A 189 14.50 23.40 8.43
CA SER A 189 13.63 23.89 7.36
C SER A 189 12.35 23.06 7.27
N ASP A 190 11.33 23.64 6.64
CA ASP A 190 10.12 22.96 6.14
C ASP A 190 9.19 22.35 7.20
N TRP A 191 9.55 22.45 8.48
CA TRP A 191 8.74 21.96 9.59
C TRP A 191 7.52 22.85 9.89
N ASP A 192 6.49 22.21 10.43
CA ASP A 192 5.39 22.89 11.10
C ASP A 192 5.88 23.49 12.44
N PRO A 193 5.73 24.80 12.66
CA PRO A 193 6.33 25.48 13.81
C PRO A 193 5.68 25.08 15.14
N ASP A 194 4.38 24.76 15.16
CA ASP A 194 3.70 24.28 16.36
C ASP A 194 4.15 22.85 16.71
N ALA A 195 4.28 21.97 15.70
CA ALA A 195 4.81 20.62 15.90
C ALA A 195 6.24 20.64 16.47
N LEU A 196 7.09 21.52 15.93
CA LEU A 196 8.47 21.70 16.40
C LEU A 196 8.51 22.30 17.81
N LEU A 197 7.70 23.32 18.10
CA LEU A 197 7.56 23.90 19.43
C LEU A 197 7.09 22.87 20.47
N ILE A 198 6.16 21.98 20.10
CA ILE A 198 5.69 20.89 20.96
C ILE A 198 6.83 19.91 21.25
N LEU A 199 7.58 19.45 20.22
CA LEU A 199 8.69 18.51 20.42
C LEU A 199 9.80 19.12 21.30
N MET A 200 10.20 20.36 21.03
CA MET A 200 11.22 21.04 21.83
C MET A 200 10.78 21.25 23.29
N ARG A 201 9.50 21.54 23.54
CA ARG A 201 8.93 21.57 24.91
C ARG A 201 8.96 20.20 25.59
N VAL A 202 8.76 19.11 24.86
CA VAL A 202 8.88 17.74 25.39
C VAL A 202 10.34 17.43 25.77
N PHE A 203 11.31 17.72 24.90
CA PHE A 203 12.75 17.54 25.18
C PHE A 203 13.24 18.35 26.39
N HIS A 204 12.68 19.54 26.63
CA HIS A 204 12.99 20.38 27.79
C HIS A 204 12.09 20.11 29.02
N GLY A 205 11.36 18.99 29.04
CA GLY A 205 10.54 18.56 30.18
C GLY A 205 9.36 19.49 30.53
N GLN A 206 8.96 20.38 29.63
CA GLN A 206 7.92 21.42 29.86
C GLN A 206 6.50 20.85 29.76
N THR A 207 6.22 19.76 30.48
CA THR A 207 5.02 18.92 30.42
C THR A 207 3.67 19.61 30.66
N ARG A 208 3.69 20.86 31.18
CA ARG A 208 2.52 21.75 31.33
C ARG A 208 2.21 22.56 30.06
N SER A 209 3.23 22.85 29.26
CA SER A 209 3.17 23.63 28.01
C SER A 209 2.93 22.75 26.77
N VAL A 210 2.84 21.42 26.96
CA VAL A 210 2.57 20.42 25.93
C VAL A 210 1.06 20.11 25.90
N PRO A 211 0.37 20.28 24.76
CA PRO A 211 -1.08 20.09 24.66
C PRO A 211 -1.47 18.62 24.90
N ARG A 212 -2.60 18.39 25.57
CA ARG A 212 -3.14 17.02 25.79
C ARG A 212 -4.13 16.56 24.72
N HIS A 213 -4.53 17.46 23.83
CA HIS A 213 -5.41 17.20 22.70
C HIS A 213 -4.78 17.84 21.46
N ILE A 214 -4.60 17.07 20.39
CA ILE A 214 -4.10 17.52 19.08
C ILE A 214 -4.89 16.81 17.97
N GLY A 215 -4.89 17.37 16.76
CA GLY A 215 -5.48 16.72 15.58
C GLY A 215 -4.60 15.61 15.01
N LEU A 216 -5.17 14.74 14.16
CA LEU A 216 -4.45 13.67 13.46
C LEU A 216 -3.23 14.18 12.68
N GLU A 217 -3.38 15.29 11.95
CA GLU A 217 -2.28 15.87 11.19
C GLU A 217 -1.15 16.39 12.08
N MET A 218 -1.48 17.03 13.21
CA MET A 218 -0.47 17.50 14.17
C MET A 218 0.29 16.31 14.81
N LEU A 219 -0.40 15.21 15.11
CA LEU A 219 0.25 13.98 15.55
C LEU A 219 1.16 13.37 14.47
N ALA A 220 0.75 13.43 13.19
CA ALA A 220 1.57 12.96 12.07
C ALA A 220 2.80 13.86 11.85
N LYS A 221 2.65 15.19 11.95
CA LYS A 221 3.76 16.15 11.89
C LYS A 221 4.77 15.91 13.01
N ILE A 222 4.30 15.70 14.23
CA ILE A 222 5.16 15.31 15.36
C ILE A 222 5.82 13.95 15.10
N ALA A 223 5.14 12.97 14.50
CA ALA A 223 5.73 11.68 14.14
C ALA A 223 6.89 11.81 13.13
N VAL A 224 6.77 12.68 12.11
CA VAL A 224 7.88 12.99 11.18
C VAL A 224 9.08 13.57 11.93
N LEU A 225 8.86 14.50 12.86
CA LEU A 225 9.94 15.08 13.66
C LEU A 225 10.59 14.05 14.59
N VAL A 226 9.80 13.17 15.21
CA VAL A 226 10.28 12.12 16.12
C VAL A 226 11.15 11.09 15.39
N ASP A 227 10.79 10.74 14.16
CA ASP A 227 11.59 9.91 13.25
C ASP A 227 12.86 10.66 12.80
N TYR A 228 12.72 11.88 12.28
CA TYR A 228 13.84 12.69 11.79
C TYR A 228 14.89 13.02 12.86
N TYR A 229 14.50 13.14 14.13
CA TYR A 229 15.38 13.37 15.27
C TYR A 229 15.72 12.10 16.07
N ASP A 230 15.23 10.93 15.69
CA ASP A 230 15.39 9.64 16.40
C ASP A 230 15.19 9.77 17.93
N SER A 231 13.93 10.02 18.30
CA SER A 231 13.54 10.40 19.67
C SER A 231 12.21 9.80 20.19
N PRO A 232 11.81 8.55 19.84
CA PRO A 232 10.48 8.03 20.18
C PRO A 232 10.23 7.89 21.69
N GLU A 233 11.24 7.50 22.47
CA GLU A 233 11.11 7.24 23.91
C GLU A 233 10.67 8.50 24.69
N VAL A 234 11.24 9.66 24.37
CA VAL A 234 10.97 10.93 25.09
C VAL A 234 9.54 11.42 24.86
N VAL A 235 8.92 11.02 23.74
CA VAL A 235 7.57 11.41 23.35
C VAL A 235 6.53 10.35 23.72
N GLU A 236 6.92 9.12 24.06
CA GLU A 236 6.04 7.95 24.27
C GLU A 236 4.82 8.25 25.15
N VAL A 237 5.01 8.92 26.29
CA VAL A 237 3.94 9.26 27.24
C VAL A 237 2.90 10.21 26.62
N PHE A 238 3.34 11.15 25.78
CA PHE A 238 2.44 12.07 25.09
C PHE A 238 1.80 11.44 23.86
N ALA A 239 2.57 10.68 23.07
CA ALA A 239 2.07 9.87 21.96
C ALA A 239 0.94 8.94 22.42
N SER A 240 1.13 8.22 23.52
CA SER A 240 0.13 7.35 24.14
C SER A 240 -1.18 8.07 24.49
N ILE A 241 -1.11 9.32 24.98
CA ILE A 241 -2.28 10.15 25.28
C ILE A 241 -2.97 10.59 23.98
N TRP A 242 -2.23 11.13 23.02
CA TRP A 242 -2.78 11.63 21.75
C TRP A 242 -3.41 10.51 20.91
N ILE A 243 -2.72 9.37 20.78
CA ILE A 243 -3.24 8.15 20.15
C ILE A 243 -4.45 7.63 20.92
N GLY A 244 -4.40 7.64 22.26
CA GLY A 244 -5.51 7.24 23.13
C GLY A 244 -6.80 8.04 22.91
N VAL A 245 -6.70 9.33 22.61
CA VAL A 245 -7.82 10.21 22.26
C VAL A 245 -8.30 9.98 20.82
N LEU A 246 -7.37 9.83 19.86
CA LEU A 246 -7.68 9.81 18.43
C LEU A 246 -8.12 8.43 17.91
N LYS A 247 -7.69 7.32 18.52
CA LYS A 247 -7.94 5.94 18.04
C LYS A 247 -9.42 5.56 17.89
N ASN A 248 -10.33 6.26 18.57
CA ASN A 248 -11.78 6.06 18.43
C ASN A 248 -12.32 6.55 17.07
N LYS A 249 -11.47 7.18 16.24
CA LYS A 249 -11.77 7.67 14.89
C LYS A 249 -10.76 7.13 13.85
N LEU A 250 -10.28 5.89 14.03
CA LEU A 250 -9.44 5.23 13.03
C LEU A 250 -10.21 5.10 11.69
N PRO A 251 -9.55 5.33 10.54
CA PRO A 251 -10.19 5.24 9.24
C PRO A 251 -10.56 3.79 8.93
N THR A 252 -11.66 3.62 8.20
CA THR A 252 -12.14 2.32 7.69
C THR A 252 -11.97 2.20 6.17
N GLN A 253 -11.53 3.29 5.52
CA GLN A 253 -11.41 3.43 4.07
C GLN A 253 -9.99 3.86 3.68
N TYR A 254 -9.57 3.50 2.47
CA TYR A 254 -8.33 3.98 1.87
C TYR A 254 -8.35 5.49 1.60
N GLY A 255 -7.30 6.21 1.99
CA GLY A 255 -7.17 7.66 1.83
C GLY A 255 -6.04 8.26 2.66
N ARG A 256 -5.88 9.59 2.63
CA ARG A 256 -4.82 10.34 3.33
C ARG A 256 -4.68 9.94 4.80
N ASP A 257 -5.79 9.95 5.53
CA ASP A 257 -5.79 9.69 6.98
C ASP A 257 -5.30 8.27 7.33
N MET A 258 -5.50 7.29 6.45
CA MET A 258 -4.93 5.94 6.62
C MET A 258 -3.40 5.96 6.48
N VAL A 259 -2.86 6.75 5.55
CA VAL A 259 -1.40 6.92 5.41
C VAL A 259 -0.81 7.69 6.60
N LEU A 260 -1.51 8.71 7.12
CA LEU A 260 -1.11 9.40 8.35
C LEU A 260 -1.07 8.44 9.54
N TRP A 261 -2.09 7.59 9.72
CA TRP A 261 -2.11 6.58 10.77
C TRP A 261 -1.08 5.46 10.53
N LEU A 262 -0.74 5.13 9.28
CA LEU A 262 0.32 4.18 8.96
C LEU A 262 1.70 4.71 9.41
N LEU A 263 2.00 5.99 9.17
CA LEU A 263 3.18 6.67 9.73
C LEU A 263 3.15 6.65 11.27
N ILE A 264 2.08 7.15 11.89
CA ILE A 264 1.96 7.28 13.35
C ILE A 264 2.13 5.92 14.03
N SER A 265 1.50 4.88 13.50
CA SER A 265 1.61 3.53 14.04
C SER A 265 2.96 2.87 13.78
N HIS A 266 3.68 3.28 12.72
CA HIS A 266 5.05 2.88 12.48
C HIS A 266 6.01 3.51 13.50
N VAL A 267 6.06 4.85 13.56
CA VAL A 267 7.00 5.60 14.42
C VAL A 267 6.80 5.25 15.90
N PHE A 268 5.54 5.17 16.37
CA PHE A 268 5.22 4.83 17.75
C PHE A 268 4.94 3.32 17.98
N GLN A 269 5.36 2.44 17.06
CA GLN A 269 5.31 0.97 17.17
C GLN A 269 3.93 0.39 17.58
N GLN A 270 2.83 1.02 17.15
CA GLN A 270 1.46 0.65 17.49
C GLN A 270 0.96 -0.52 16.64
N ASP A 271 1.40 -1.72 17.00
CA ASP A 271 1.26 -2.96 16.25
C ASP A 271 -0.17 -3.31 15.77
N ASP A 272 -1.20 -3.01 16.57
CA ASP A 272 -2.60 -3.28 16.22
C ASP A 272 -3.16 -2.22 15.25
N ILE A 273 -2.77 -0.95 15.39
CA ILE A 273 -3.13 0.12 14.45
C ILE A 273 -2.43 -0.11 13.12
N PHE A 274 -1.14 -0.47 13.14
CA PHE A 274 -0.34 -0.76 11.96
C PHE A 274 -0.91 -1.95 11.18
N SER A 275 -1.30 -3.03 11.86
CA SER A 275 -2.04 -4.15 11.26
C SER A 275 -3.38 -3.72 10.66
N GLN A 276 -4.13 -2.82 11.30
CA GLN A 276 -5.39 -2.31 10.74
C GLN A 276 -5.17 -1.44 9.49
N MET A 277 -4.19 -0.52 9.50
CA MET A 277 -3.91 0.37 8.37
C MET A 277 -3.35 -0.40 7.17
N THR A 278 -2.39 -1.31 7.39
CA THR A 278 -1.86 -2.20 6.34
C THR A 278 -2.96 -3.08 5.75
N LYS A 279 -3.89 -3.60 6.56
CA LYS A 279 -5.06 -4.36 6.06
C LYS A 279 -5.95 -3.52 5.13
N ILE A 280 -6.27 -2.30 5.52
CA ILE A 280 -7.06 -1.38 4.68
C ILE A 280 -6.32 -1.12 3.36
N ALA A 281 -5.03 -0.84 3.43
CA ALA A 281 -4.21 -0.58 2.25
C ALA A 281 -4.17 -1.78 1.29
N VAL A 282 -3.84 -2.98 1.78
CA VAL A 282 -3.79 -4.23 0.98
C VAL A 282 -5.13 -4.54 0.31
N THR A 283 -6.23 -4.37 1.04
CA THR A 283 -7.56 -4.79 0.56
C THR A 283 -8.24 -3.77 -0.34
N GLN A 284 -7.96 -2.47 -0.17
CA GLN A 284 -8.68 -1.38 -0.84
C GLN A 284 -7.87 -0.54 -1.82
N SER A 285 -6.52 -0.52 -1.77
CA SER A 285 -5.75 0.25 -2.76
C SER A 285 -5.89 -0.36 -4.16
N THR A 286 -5.80 0.47 -5.19
CA THR A 286 -5.84 0.09 -6.61
C THR A 286 -4.45 -0.01 -7.25
N GLY A 287 -3.40 0.07 -6.43
CA GLY A 287 -2.00 0.17 -6.82
C GLY A 287 -1.10 0.49 -5.60
N PRO A 288 0.19 0.83 -5.84
CA PRO A 288 1.11 1.22 -4.79
C PRO A 288 0.58 2.39 -3.96
N VAL A 289 0.71 2.30 -2.63
CA VAL A 289 0.30 3.35 -1.70
C VAL A 289 1.29 4.51 -1.80
N PRO A 290 0.83 5.77 -2.01
CA PRO A 290 1.73 6.91 -1.98
C PRO A 290 2.18 7.17 -0.54
N THR A 291 3.49 7.32 -0.32
CA THR A 291 4.06 7.67 1.00
C THR A 291 3.78 9.12 1.39
N LEU A 292 3.36 9.98 0.46
CA LEU A 292 3.09 11.41 0.67
C LEU A 292 4.31 12.17 1.22
N GLU A 293 5.51 11.74 0.83
CA GLU A 293 6.81 12.28 1.29
C GLU A 293 7.08 12.07 2.80
N LEU A 294 6.26 11.24 3.47
CA LEU A 294 6.45 10.85 4.86
C LEU A 294 7.49 9.71 4.99
N PRO A 295 8.20 9.60 6.14
CA PRO A 295 9.15 8.53 6.43
C PRO A 295 8.42 7.21 6.76
N ILE A 296 7.76 6.65 5.75
CA ILE A 296 7.22 5.28 5.77
C ILE A 296 8.22 4.42 4.98
N PRO A 297 8.90 3.44 5.60
CA PRO A 297 9.89 2.63 4.90
C PRO A 297 9.30 1.96 3.67
N SER A 298 9.99 2.07 2.53
CA SER A 298 9.51 1.56 1.23
C SER A 298 9.13 0.08 1.26
N ILE A 299 9.80 -0.73 2.10
CA ILE A 299 9.47 -2.14 2.32
C ILE A 299 8.02 -2.36 2.82
N VAL A 300 7.43 -1.40 3.55
CA VAL A 300 6.04 -1.48 4.02
C VAL A 300 5.08 -1.31 2.84
N THR A 301 5.27 -0.27 2.02
CA THR A 301 4.44 -0.02 0.83
C THR A 301 4.63 -1.09 -0.25
N ASP A 302 5.84 -1.62 -0.38
CA ASP A 302 6.19 -2.75 -1.25
C ASP A 302 5.47 -4.05 -0.84
N LEU A 303 5.40 -4.34 0.46
CA LEU A 303 4.72 -5.53 0.98
C LEU A 303 3.19 -5.41 0.84
N ILE A 304 2.64 -4.20 1.04
CA ILE A 304 1.23 -3.91 0.78
C ILE A 304 0.88 -4.21 -0.68
N ASP A 305 1.62 -3.63 -1.63
CA ASP A 305 1.31 -3.80 -3.05
C ASP A 305 1.59 -5.23 -3.54
N TRP A 306 2.64 -5.89 -3.03
CA TRP A 306 2.90 -7.30 -3.32
C TRP A 306 1.76 -8.22 -2.85
N GLN A 307 1.24 -8.04 -1.63
CA GLN A 307 0.09 -8.81 -1.14
C GLN A 307 -1.17 -8.54 -1.99
N ARG A 308 -1.43 -7.27 -2.35
CA ARG A 308 -2.53 -6.90 -3.25
C ARG A 308 -2.41 -7.59 -4.61
N GLN A 309 -1.22 -7.54 -5.24
CA GLN A 309 -0.98 -8.15 -6.55
C GLN A 309 -1.19 -9.67 -6.51
N GLU A 310 -0.62 -10.39 -5.53
CA GLU A 310 -0.77 -11.84 -5.39
C GLU A 310 -2.25 -12.23 -5.15
N ALA A 311 -3.00 -11.42 -4.42
CA ALA A 311 -4.43 -11.64 -4.17
C ALA A 311 -5.30 -11.44 -5.41
N VAL A 312 -5.07 -10.36 -6.17
CA VAL A 312 -5.77 -10.09 -7.43
C VAL A 312 -5.38 -11.12 -8.49
N GLU A 313 -4.10 -11.48 -8.58
CA GLU A 313 -3.61 -12.57 -9.45
C GLU A 313 -4.31 -13.89 -9.16
N PHE A 314 -4.44 -14.27 -7.87
CA PHE A 314 -5.14 -15.48 -7.46
C PHE A 314 -6.60 -15.48 -7.97
N ILE A 315 -7.36 -14.41 -7.71
CA ILE A 315 -8.76 -14.32 -8.15
C ILE A 315 -8.87 -14.44 -9.67
N LEU A 316 -8.04 -13.72 -10.44
CA LEU A 316 -8.06 -13.75 -11.90
C LEU A 316 -7.66 -15.12 -12.46
N LYS A 317 -6.64 -15.78 -11.89
CA LYS A 317 -6.24 -17.15 -12.26
C LYS A 317 -7.31 -18.18 -11.89
N THR A 318 -8.07 -18.00 -10.81
CA THR A 318 -9.23 -18.84 -10.48
C THR A 318 -10.30 -18.77 -11.57
N LEU A 319 -10.65 -17.56 -12.03
CA LEU A 319 -11.64 -17.38 -13.10
C LEU A 319 -11.19 -18.01 -14.43
N GLN A 320 -9.92 -17.83 -14.80
CA GLN A 320 -9.34 -18.45 -16.00
C GLN A 320 -9.32 -19.99 -15.91
N THR A 321 -8.87 -20.53 -14.78
CA THR A 321 -8.86 -21.99 -14.54
C THR A 321 -10.27 -22.57 -14.63
N LEU A 322 -11.29 -21.82 -14.21
CA LEU A 322 -12.68 -22.23 -14.28
C LEU A 322 -13.26 -22.17 -15.71
N LEU A 323 -12.90 -21.17 -16.54
CA LEU A 323 -13.21 -21.18 -17.98
C LEU A 323 -12.65 -22.44 -18.66
N GLU A 324 -11.38 -22.73 -18.43
CA GLU A 324 -10.70 -23.92 -18.96
C GLU A 324 -11.31 -25.23 -18.46
N ALA A 325 -11.80 -25.28 -17.21
CA ALA A 325 -12.48 -26.45 -16.66
C ALA A 325 -13.86 -26.67 -17.29
N PHE A 326 -14.67 -25.63 -17.47
CA PHE A 326 -15.95 -25.74 -18.17
C PHE A 326 -15.76 -26.08 -19.66
N ARG A 327 -14.79 -25.45 -20.34
CA ARG A 327 -14.41 -25.76 -21.73
C ARG A 327 -13.99 -27.22 -21.94
N LYS A 328 -13.42 -27.86 -20.92
CA LYS A 328 -13.04 -29.29 -20.94
C LYS A 328 -14.13 -30.24 -20.42
N GLY A 329 -15.27 -29.72 -19.93
CA GLY A 329 -16.30 -30.52 -19.27
C GLY A 329 -15.85 -31.16 -17.95
N SER A 330 -14.76 -30.67 -17.33
CA SER A 330 -14.25 -31.15 -16.05
C SER A 330 -14.80 -30.37 -14.83
N SER A 331 -15.79 -29.51 -15.07
CA SER A 331 -16.59 -28.81 -14.07
C SER A 331 -17.99 -28.57 -14.65
N GLY A 332 -19.01 -28.44 -13.80
CA GLY A 332 -20.41 -28.57 -14.18
C GLY A 332 -20.92 -30.02 -14.04
N CYS A 333 -22.25 -30.17 -14.04
CA CYS A 333 -22.93 -31.43 -13.80
C CYS A 333 -23.32 -32.22 -15.07
N SER A 334 -23.19 -31.62 -16.25
CA SER A 334 -23.42 -32.22 -17.58
C SER A 334 -22.72 -31.41 -18.69
N PHE A 335 -22.82 -31.83 -19.95
CA PHE A 335 -22.32 -31.06 -21.10
C PHE A 335 -23.09 -29.74 -21.32
N GLU A 336 -24.41 -29.78 -21.13
CA GLU A 336 -25.28 -28.60 -21.18
C GLU A 336 -24.89 -27.64 -20.05
N CYS A 337 -24.60 -28.18 -18.87
CA CYS A 337 -24.14 -27.40 -17.72
C CYS A 337 -22.81 -26.72 -17.95
N SER A 338 -21.78 -27.45 -18.39
CA SER A 338 -20.47 -26.86 -18.63
C SER A 338 -20.56 -25.80 -19.75
N SER A 339 -21.39 -26.03 -20.78
CA SER A 339 -21.66 -25.06 -21.84
C SER A 339 -22.37 -23.79 -21.34
N MET A 340 -23.44 -23.93 -20.53
CA MET A 340 -24.18 -22.78 -19.96
C MET A 340 -23.32 -21.97 -18.98
N LEU A 341 -22.56 -22.64 -18.10
CA LEU A 341 -21.68 -21.98 -17.14
C LEU A 341 -20.47 -21.34 -17.82
N LEU A 342 -19.88 -21.96 -18.85
CA LEU A 342 -18.86 -21.35 -19.70
C LEU A 342 -19.40 -20.08 -20.37
N GLY A 343 -20.60 -20.13 -20.95
CA GLY A 343 -21.21 -18.98 -21.61
C GLY A 343 -21.47 -17.82 -20.65
N ALA A 344 -21.97 -18.10 -19.44
CA ALA A 344 -22.18 -17.09 -18.41
C ALA A 344 -20.87 -16.48 -17.91
N LEU A 345 -19.89 -17.31 -17.52
CA LEU A 345 -18.60 -16.84 -17.04
C LEU A 345 -17.85 -16.02 -18.11
N THR A 346 -17.89 -16.47 -19.37
CA THR A 346 -17.30 -15.73 -20.49
C THR A 346 -17.93 -14.34 -20.65
N LYS A 347 -19.28 -14.25 -20.64
CA LYS A 347 -19.99 -12.97 -20.79
C LYS A 347 -19.73 -12.01 -19.64
N GLU A 348 -19.68 -12.51 -18.40
CA GLU A 348 -19.42 -11.66 -17.24
C GLU A 348 -17.95 -11.22 -17.17
N MET A 349 -17.00 -12.09 -17.52
CA MET A 349 -15.59 -11.70 -17.66
C MET A 349 -15.35 -10.70 -18.79
N ASP A 350 -16.07 -10.79 -19.91
CA ASP A 350 -16.00 -9.81 -21.02
C ASP A 350 -16.61 -8.46 -20.63
N ARG A 351 -17.82 -8.47 -20.04
CA ARG A 351 -18.49 -7.30 -19.42
C ARG A 351 -17.57 -6.56 -18.45
N HIS A 352 -16.76 -7.31 -17.69
CA HIS A 352 -15.78 -6.77 -16.77
C HIS A 352 -14.35 -6.64 -17.33
N LYS A 353 -14.18 -6.67 -18.66
CA LYS A 353 -12.91 -6.44 -19.37
C LYS A 353 -11.74 -7.27 -18.80
N LEU A 354 -12.00 -8.54 -18.49
CA LEU A 354 -11.03 -9.49 -17.94
C LEU A 354 -10.43 -10.42 -19.01
N LEU A 355 -10.99 -10.39 -20.23
CA LEU A 355 -10.57 -11.24 -21.36
C LEU A 355 -9.73 -10.47 -22.39
N ASN A 356 -10.16 -9.26 -22.77
CA ASN A 356 -9.54 -8.48 -23.85
C ASN A 356 -9.36 -7.00 -23.44
N PRO A 357 -8.14 -6.55 -23.08
CA PRO A 357 -6.99 -7.38 -22.72
C PRO A 357 -7.20 -8.11 -21.40
N VAL A 358 -6.51 -9.24 -21.20
CA VAL A 358 -6.38 -9.86 -19.88
C VAL A 358 -5.57 -8.93 -18.96
N PRO A 359 -6.04 -8.60 -17.73
CA PRO A 359 -5.26 -7.82 -16.78
C PRO A 359 -3.95 -8.52 -16.41
N LYS A 360 -2.88 -7.74 -16.25
CA LYS A 360 -1.53 -8.23 -15.91
C LYS A 360 -0.93 -7.40 -14.78
N GLU A 361 0.14 -7.90 -14.18
CA GLU A 361 0.97 -7.15 -13.22
C GLU A 361 1.38 -5.77 -13.80
N PRO A 362 1.35 -4.69 -13.01
CA PRO A 362 1.10 -4.66 -11.56
C PRO A 362 -0.40 -4.58 -11.16
N TYR A 363 -1.33 -4.97 -12.03
CA TYR A 363 -2.78 -4.97 -11.77
C TYR A 363 -3.33 -3.61 -11.30
N THR A 364 -2.86 -2.51 -11.90
CA THR A 364 -3.32 -1.15 -11.57
C THR A 364 -4.81 -0.98 -11.88
N GLY A 365 -5.54 -0.31 -10.99
CA GLY A 365 -6.99 -0.14 -11.08
C GLY A 365 -7.81 -1.26 -10.42
N TYR A 366 -7.16 -2.26 -9.83
CA TYR A 366 -7.80 -3.40 -9.14
C TYR A 366 -7.41 -3.43 -7.65
N SER A 367 -8.41 -3.31 -6.78
CA SER A 367 -8.32 -3.63 -5.35
C SER A 367 -8.84 -5.05 -5.09
N ILE A 368 -8.51 -5.64 -3.93
CA ILE A 368 -9.04 -6.96 -3.57
C ILE A 368 -10.56 -6.89 -3.42
N LEU A 369 -11.07 -5.95 -2.61
CA LEU A 369 -12.51 -5.86 -2.33
C LEU A 369 -13.35 -5.55 -3.57
N ASP A 370 -12.90 -4.68 -4.48
CA ASP A 370 -13.65 -4.44 -5.72
C ASP A 370 -13.63 -5.66 -6.65
N THR A 371 -12.52 -6.41 -6.68
CA THR A 371 -12.39 -7.61 -7.51
C THR A 371 -13.28 -8.74 -6.97
N GLU A 372 -13.31 -8.96 -5.65
CA GLU A 372 -14.24 -9.89 -5.01
C GLU A 372 -15.70 -9.47 -5.17
N LYS A 373 -16.01 -8.19 -4.94
CA LYS A 373 -17.37 -7.63 -5.08
C LYS A 373 -17.87 -7.74 -6.51
N MET A 374 -17.01 -7.52 -7.50
CA MET A 374 -17.29 -7.77 -8.91
C MET A 374 -17.66 -9.25 -9.15
N VAL A 375 -16.81 -10.17 -8.71
CA VAL A 375 -16.97 -11.61 -8.96
C VAL A 375 -18.19 -12.20 -8.25
N ASN A 376 -18.46 -11.80 -7.00
CA ASN A 376 -19.66 -12.23 -6.26
C ASN A 376 -20.97 -11.72 -6.89
N ASN A 377 -20.91 -10.69 -7.74
CA ASN A 377 -22.05 -10.18 -8.49
C ASN A 377 -22.25 -10.82 -9.87
N PHE A 378 -21.38 -11.73 -10.31
CA PHE A 378 -21.50 -12.41 -11.62
C PHE A 378 -22.85 -13.13 -11.78
N HIS A 379 -23.49 -12.96 -12.93
CA HIS A 379 -24.81 -13.52 -13.21
C HIS A 379 -24.73 -15.05 -13.39
N CYS A 380 -25.52 -15.79 -12.61
CA CYS A 380 -25.68 -17.24 -12.77
C CYS A 380 -26.82 -17.53 -13.77
N PRO A 381 -26.69 -18.53 -14.67
CA PRO A 381 -27.81 -19.02 -15.45
C PRO A 381 -29.01 -19.42 -14.59
N HIS A 382 -30.21 -19.25 -15.12
CA HIS A 382 -31.42 -19.86 -14.57
C HIS A 382 -31.68 -21.20 -15.26
N TRP A 383 -32.15 -22.18 -14.49
CA TRP A 383 -32.29 -23.57 -14.90
C TRP A 383 -33.76 -23.90 -15.19
N ASN A 384 -34.20 -23.66 -16.42
CA ASN A 384 -35.55 -24.02 -16.86
C ASN A 384 -35.68 -25.56 -17.04
N HIS A 385 -35.86 -26.26 -15.92
CA HIS A 385 -36.41 -27.61 -15.95
C HIS A 385 -37.81 -27.58 -16.58
N ARG A 386 -37.97 -28.21 -17.75
CA ARG A 386 -39.29 -28.43 -18.36
C ARG A 386 -40.16 -29.21 -17.36
N ARG A 387 -41.32 -28.66 -17.00
CA ARG A 387 -42.36 -29.36 -16.20
C ARG A 387 -43.13 -30.39 -17.03
N ASP A 388 -42.40 -31.26 -17.73
CA ASP A 388 -42.99 -32.38 -18.47
C ASP A 388 -43.21 -33.57 -17.50
N SER A 389 -44.35 -33.53 -16.80
CA SER A 389 -45.15 -34.70 -16.41
C SER A 389 -44.43 -35.93 -15.77
N TYR A 390 -44.53 -36.04 -14.44
CA TYR A 390 -44.40 -37.29 -13.67
C TYR A 390 -43.14 -38.17 -13.90
N TYR A 391 -41.97 -37.77 -13.36
CA TYR A 391 -41.12 -38.68 -12.57
C TYR A 391 -39.95 -37.94 -11.86
N MET A 392 -39.76 -38.28 -10.58
CA MET A 392 -38.65 -37.89 -9.67
C MET A 392 -38.39 -36.40 -9.40
N ASP A 393 -38.54 -36.03 -8.12
CA ASP A 393 -37.80 -34.92 -7.51
C ASP A 393 -36.29 -35.16 -7.62
N TYR A 394 -35.63 -34.49 -8.56
CA TYR A 394 -34.22 -34.16 -8.44
C TYR A 394 -34.11 -32.79 -7.76
N PRO A 395 -33.30 -32.63 -6.70
CA PRO A 395 -33.23 -31.39 -5.95
C PRO A 395 -32.71 -30.26 -6.83
N ASP A 396 -33.55 -29.22 -6.97
CA ASP A 396 -33.30 -28.02 -7.76
C ASP A 396 -32.02 -27.30 -7.27
N ASN A 397 -31.15 -26.92 -8.21
CA ASN A 397 -29.76 -26.48 -7.97
C ASN A 397 -28.89 -27.41 -7.08
N SER A 398 -28.17 -28.34 -7.71
CA SER A 398 -26.89 -28.81 -7.14
C SER A 398 -25.86 -27.67 -7.11
N ASP A 399 -25.06 -27.58 -6.05
CA ASP A 399 -23.89 -26.68 -5.94
C ASP A 399 -22.98 -26.74 -7.19
N SER A 400 -22.85 -27.92 -7.79
CA SER A 400 -22.05 -28.19 -9.00
C SER A 400 -22.59 -27.56 -10.29
N CYS A 401 -23.83 -27.04 -10.27
CA CYS A 401 -24.49 -26.40 -11.40
C CYS A 401 -24.69 -24.88 -11.21
N ASN A 402 -24.14 -24.28 -10.13
CA ASN A 402 -24.33 -22.87 -9.76
C ASN A 402 -23.00 -22.08 -9.79
N LEU A 403 -22.91 -21.09 -10.68
CA LEU A 403 -21.67 -20.34 -10.91
C LEU A 403 -21.14 -19.61 -9.66
N LYS A 404 -22.04 -19.00 -8.86
CA LYS A 404 -21.65 -18.27 -7.64
C LYS A 404 -21.15 -19.21 -6.55
N ILE A 405 -21.76 -20.39 -6.40
CA ILE A 405 -21.33 -21.38 -5.41
C ILE A 405 -19.98 -21.96 -5.80
N ILE A 406 -19.76 -22.29 -7.07
CA ILE A 406 -18.47 -22.78 -7.58
C ILE A 406 -17.36 -21.75 -7.34
N ILE A 407 -17.54 -20.49 -7.79
CA ILE A 407 -16.50 -19.47 -7.65
C ILE A 407 -16.23 -19.14 -6.17
N SER A 408 -17.25 -18.91 -5.35
CA SER A 408 -17.05 -18.61 -3.93
C SER A 408 -16.45 -19.79 -3.14
N THR A 409 -16.64 -21.04 -3.59
CA THR A 409 -15.97 -22.21 -3.02
C THR A 409 -14.50 -22.27 -3.40
N LEU A 410 -14.15 -21.94 -4.65
CA LEU A 410 -12.76 -21.83 -5.08
C LEU A 410 -12.03 -20.66 -4.39
N LEU A 411 -12.65 -19.49 -4.27
CA LEU A 411 -12.05 -18.32 -3.61
C LEU A 411 -11.85 -18.53 -2.10
N LYS A 412 -12.68 -19.34 -1.42
CA LYS A 412 -12.41 -19.79 -0.04
C LYS A 412 -11.14 -20.63 0.13
N THR A 413 -10.48 -21.05 -0.96
CA THR A 413 -9.16 -21.71 -0.90
C THR A 413 -7.98 -20.73 -0.98
N GLN A 414 -8.24 -19.43 -1.12
CA GLN A 414 -7.22 -18.39 -1.06
C GLN A 414 -6.50 -18.42 0.30
N PRO A 415 -5.17 -18.25 0.35
CA PRO A 415 -4.46 -18.19 1.62
C PRO A 415 -4.92 -16.98 2.46
N ASN A 416 -5.46 -17.21 3.66
CA ASN A 416 -5.99 -16.16 4.56
C ASN A 416 -5.05 -14.95 4.74
N ALA A 417 -3.73 -15.21 4.72
CA ALA A 417 -2.67 -14.19 4.80
C ALA A 417 -2.66 -13.16 3.65
N ALA A 418 -3.53 -13.29 2.64
CA ALA A 418 -3.78 -12.29 1.59
C ALA A 418 -4.76 -11.17 2.02
N MET A 419 -5.46 -11.33 3.16
CA MET A 419 -6.47 -10.39 3.67
C MET A 419 -6.23 -9.96 5.13
N GLU A 420 -5.06 -10.28 5.67
CA GLU A 420 -4.62 -9.90 7.02
C GLU A 420 -3.50 -8.88 6.91
N GLY A 421 -3.67 -7.73 7.58
CA GLY A 421 -2.63 -6.71 7.67
C GLY A 421 -1.58 -7.11 8.71
N PHE A 422 -0.35 -6.73 8.46
CA PHE A 422 0.82 -7.28 9.14
C PHE A 422 1.26 -6.45 10.34
N LYS A 423 1.85 -7.14 11.33
CA LYS A 423 2.51 -6.56 12.51
C LYS A 423 3.96 -6.20 12.17
N HIS A 424 4.60 -5.33 12.95
CA HIS A 424 5.99 -4.89 12.73
C HIS A 424 6.95 -6.09 12.71
N SER A 425 6.79 -7.00 13.67
CA SER A 425 7.52 -8.26 13.77
C SER A 425 7.34 -9.21 12.57
N GLY A 426 6.26 -9.06 11.79
CA GLY A 426 5.99 -9.85 10.60
C GLY A 426 6.68 -9.37 9.32
N ILE A 427 7.16 -8.11 9.28
CA ILE A 427 7.73 -7.48 8.08
C ILE A 427 8.93 -8.29 7.55
N GLN A 428 9.83 -8.73 8.43
CA GLN A 428 11.02 -9.50 8.02
C GLN A 428 10.65 -10.87 7.42
N THR A 429 9.70 -11.58 8.02
CA THR A 429 9.21 -12.89 7.52
C THR A 429 8.48 -12.76 6.19
N LEU A 430 7.69 -11.69 6.00
CA LEU A 430 7.03 -11.40 4.73
C LEU A 430 8.05 -11.01 3.64
N THR A 431 9.08 -10.23 4.00
CA THR A 431 10.18 -9.88 3.10
C THR A 431 10.91 -11.14 2.61
N GLN A 432 11.25 -12.05 3.51
CA GLN A 432 11.87 -13.35 3.17
C GLN A 432 10.98 -14.23 2.29
N ARG A 433 9.64 -14.13 2.41
CA ARG A 433 8.68 -14.84 1.54
C ARG A 433 8.55 -14.19 0.15
N ARG A 434 8.77 -12.87 0.04
CA ARG A 434 8.67 -12.09 -1.20
C ARG A 434 9.86 -12.35 -2.13
N SER A 435 11.11 -12.39 -1.62
CA SER A 435 12.31 -12.47 -2.47
C SER A 435 12.35 -13.67 -3.42
N PRO A 436 12.12 -14.94 -2.97
CA PRO A 436 12.19 -16.09 -3.88
C PRO A 436 11.13 -16.04 -4.98
N LYS A 437 9.93 -15.51 -4.68
CA LYS A 437 8.86 -15.34 -5.69
C LYS A 437 9.21 -14.30 -6.75
N ILE A 438 9.98 -13.26 -6.41
CA ILE A 438 10.48 -12.29 -7.39
C ILE A 438 11.54 -12.95 -8.29
N GLU A 439 12.37 -13.83 -7.74
CA GLU A 439 13.36 -14.59 -8.52
C GLU A 439 12.67 -15.62 -9.45
N GLU A 440 11.67 -16.36 -8.96
CA GLU A 440 10.84 -17.26 -9.77
C GLU A 440 10.10 -16.51 -10.89
N LYS A 441 9.49 -15.35 -10.61
CA LYS A 441 8.81 -14.53 -11.63
C LYS A 441 9.80 -13.95 -12.66
N LYS A 442 11.02 -13.58 -12.25
CA LYS A 442 12.09 -13.12 -13.17
C LYS A 442 12.73 -14.24 -13.99
N GLY A 443 12.71 -15.48 -13.51
CA GLY A 443 13.26 -16.65 -14.24
C GLY A 443 12.31 -17.26 -15.28
N ASN A 444 11.05 -16.80 -15.34
CA ASN A 444 10.00 -17.31 -16.24
C ASN A 444 9.48 -16.24 -17.22
N ALA A 445 10.20 -15.13 -17.40
CA ALA A 445 9.85 -13.98 -18.24
C ALA A 445 10.94 -13.68 -19.28
#